data_AF-A0A644ZNR2-F1
#
_entry.id   AF-A0A644ZNR2-F1
#
_cell.length_a   1.000
_cell.length_b   1.000
_cell.length_c   1.000
_cell.angle_alpha   90.00
_cell.angle_beta   90.00
_cell.angle_gamma   90.00
#
_symmetry.space_group_name_H-M   'P 1'
#
loop_
_entity.id
_entity.type
_entity.pdbx_description
1 polymer ?
#
loop_
_entity_poly.entity_id
_entity_poly.type
_entity_poly.pdbx_seq_one_letter_code
_entity_poly.pdbx_strand_id
1 'polypeptide(L)' 'MGNFYRIPADKRDLNYEKYFTNGNQERIKLAEFNSNNTKLLTVEQTKEKLMSLQYVSDELQKWRNRR' A
#
# COMPACT_ATOMS: atom_id res chain seq x y z
N MET A 1 -0.40 2.71 16.88
CA MET A 1 0.23 2.76 15.54
C MET A 1 0.13 1.37 14.88
N GLY A 2 -1.06 0.95 14.43
CA GLY A 2 -1.30 -0.47 14.07
C GLY A 2 -1.19 -0.83 12.59
N ASN A 3 -1.46 0.12 11.67
CA ASN A 3 -1.65 -0.16 10.24
C ASN A 3 -0.67 0.61 9.33
N PHE A 4 0.45 1.10 9.86
CA PHE A 4 1.40 1.91 9.10
C PHE A 4 2.82 1.38 9.26
N TYR A 5 3.54 1.26 8.15
CA TYR A 5 4.97 1.02 8.17
C TYR A 5 5.69 2.34 8.45
N ARG A 6 6.64 2.33 9.39
CA ARG A 6 7.51 3.48 9.67
C ARG A 6 8.87 3.22 9.02
N ILE A 7 9.24 4.08 8.08
CA ILE A 7 10.59 4.07 7.51
C ILE A 7 11.48 4.93 8.42
N PRO A 8 12.46 4.36 9.13
CA PRO A 8 13.38 5.15 9.92
C PRO A 8 14.26 6.00 9.02
N ALA A 9 14.56 7.23 9.45
CA ALA A 9 15.57 8.04 8.78
C ALA A 9 16.91 7.30 8.82
N ASP A 10 17.57 7.28 7.68
CA ASP A 10 18.85 6.63 7.51
C ASP A 10 19.90 7.33 8.40
N LYS A 11 20.47 6.60 9.36
CA LYS A 11 21.54 7.10 10.24
C LYS A 11 22.93 6.92 9.64
N ARG A 12 23.03 6.75 8.32
CA ARG A 12 24.31 6.81 7.65
C ARG A 12 24.79 8.26 7.70
N ASP A 13 25.73 8.55 8.60
CA ASP A 13 26.72 9.63 8.39
C ASP A 13 27.26 9.52 6.94
N LEU A 14 27.73 10.64 6.36
CA LEU A 14 28.28 10.83 4.99
C LEU A 14 29.46 9.87 4.65
N ASN A 15 29.23 8.58 4.81
CA ASN A 15 30.14 7.47 4.73
C ASN A 15 29.93 6.81 3.38
N TYR A 16 30.71 7.31 2.41
CA TYR A 16 30.80 6.76 1.06
C TYR A 16 31.29 5.30 1.04
N GLU A 17 31.93 4.80 2.11
CA GLU A 17 32.35 3.39 2.25
C GLU A 17 31.19 2.38 2.16
N LYS A 18 29.98 2.76 2.60
CA LYS A 18 28.83 1.84 2.57
C LYS A 18 28.29 1.56 1.16
N TYR A 19 28.80 2.26 0.15
CA TYR A 19 28.40 2.09 -1.24
C TYR A 19 29.39 1.24 -2.05
N PHE A 20 30.60 0.93 -1.53
CA PHE A 20 31.67 0.38 -2.39
C PHE A 20 32.43 -0.86 -1.93
N THR A 21 32.32 -1.40 -0.71
CA THR A 21 33.29 -2.46 -0.33
C THR A 21 32.83 -3.71 0.43
N ASN A 22 31.57 -3.91 0.76
CA ASN A 22 31.09 -5.25 1.17
C ASN A 22 29.57 -5.32 1.01
N GLY A 23 29.13 -5.63 -0.20
CA GLY A 23 27.72 -5.81 -0.54
C GLY A 23 27.12 -6.87 0.37
N ASN A 24 26.29 -6.45 1.31
CA ASN A 24 25.50 -7.36 2.13
C ASN A 24 24.45 -8.03 1.23
N GLN A 25 24.83 -9.15 0.61
CA GLN A 25 24.01 -9.91 -0.35
C GLN A 25 22.70 -10.42 0.26
N GLU A 26 22.57 -10.43 1.59
CA GLU A 26 21.32 -10.81 2.27
C GLU A 26 20.20 -9.76 2.14
N ARG A 27 20.52 -8.48 1.84
CA ARG A 27 19.51 -7.42 1.73
C ARG A 27 18.65 -7.48 0.46
N ILE A 28 18.96 -8.36 -0.49
CA ILE A 28 18.22 -8.52 -1.75
C ILE A 28 16.88 -9.26 -1.55
N LYS A 29 16.53 -9.68 -0.32
CA LYS A 29 15.23 -10.33 -0.03
C LYS A 29 14.16 -9.40 0.55
N LEU A 30 14.39 -8.09 0.61
CA LEU A 30 13.32 -7.14 0.90
C LEU A 30 12.53 -6.89 -0.38
N ALA A 31 11.55 -7.74 -0.66
CA ALA A 31 10.60 -7.51 -1.74
C ALA A 31 9.88 -6.18 -1.47
N GLU A 32 9.96 -5.25 -2.43
CA GLU A 32 9.32 -3.94 -2.34
C GLU A 32 7.81 -4.10 -2.13
N PHE A 33 7.22 -3.46 -1.12
CA PHE A 33 5.77 -3.47 -0.94
C PHE A 33 5.10 -2.55 -1.96
N ASN A 34 4.29 -3.10 -2.86
CA ASN A 34 3.61 -2.40 -3.94
C ASN A 34 2.16 -2.90 -4.12
N SER A 35 1.40 -2.24 -5.00
CA SER A 35 -0.01 -2.60 -5.25
C SER A 35 -0.21 -4.01 -5.83
N ASN A 36 0.84 -4.62 -6.40
CA ASN A 36 0.76 -5.95 -6.99
C ASN A 36 1.02 -7.07 -5.98
N ASN A 37 1.70 -6.79 -4.86
CA ASN A 37 1.98 -7.76 -3.80
C ASN A 37 1.22 -7.52 -2.50
N THR A 38 0.42 -6.46 -2.44
CA THR A 38 -0.57 -6.28 -1.37
C THR A 38 -1.76 -7.25 -1.55
N LYS A 39 -2.63 -7.33 -0.55
CA LYS A 39 -3.85 -8.14 -0.62
C LYS A 39 -4.76 -7.58 -1.72
N LEU A 40 -4.86 -8.31 -2.84
CA LEU A 40 -5.82 -8.04 -3.89
C LEU A 40 -7.23 -8.38 -3.40
N LEU A 41 -8.14 -7.41 -3.48
CA LEU A 41 -9.53 -7.62 -3.09
C LEU A 41 -10.28 -8.39 -4.18
N THR A 42 -11.14 -9.33 -3.77
CA THR A 42 -12.09 -9.97 -4.67
C THR A 42 -13.18 -8.98 -5.12
N VAL A 43 -13.99 -9.37 -6.10
CA VAL A 43 -15.12 -8.55 -6.56
C VAL A 43 -16.09 -8.26 -5.40
N GLU A 44 -16.39 -9.25 -4.57
CA GLU A 44 -17.26 -9.11 -3.38
C GLU A 44 -16.67 -8.13 -2.36
N GLN A 45 -15.39 -8.28 -2.02
CA GLN A 45 -14.70 -7.38 -1.09
C GLN A 45 -14.62 -5.95 -1.63
N THR A 46 -14.51 -5.79 -2.95
CA THR A 46 -14.52 -4.48 -3.61
C THR A 46 -15.90 -3.84 -3.51
N LYS A 47 -16.97 -4.60 -3.74
CA LYS A 47 -18.35 -4.12 -3.56
C LYS A 47 -18.60 -3.68 -2.11
N GLU A 48 -18.20 -4.48 -1.13
CA GLU A 48 -18.33 -4.12 0.29
C GLU A 48 -17.60 -2.82 0.62
N LYS A 49 -16.35 -2.68 0.17
CA LYS A 49 -15.56 -1.47 0.38
C LYS A 49 -16.18 -0.25 -0.29
N LEU A 50 -16.69 -0.38 -1.51
CA LEU A 50 -17.38 0.70 -2.21
C LEU A 50 -18.68 1.11 -1.49
N MET A 51 -19.45 0.15 -0.99
CA MET A 51 -20.69 0.42 -0.24
C MET A 51 -20.44 1.11 1.12
N SER A 52 -19.22 1.06 1.66
CA SER A 52 -18.85 1.83 2.86
C SER A 52 -18.72 3.34 2.61
N LEU A 53 -18.66 3.77 1.34
CA LEU A 53 -18.57 5.18 0.98
C LEU A 53 -19.98 5.74 0.77
N GLN A 54 -20.37 6.72 1.60
CA GLN A 54 -21.67 7.38 1.50
C GLN A 54 -21.95 7.90 0.08
N TYR A 55 -20.94 8.49 -0.56
CA TYR A 55 -21.01 8.97 -1.94
C TYR A 55 -21.51 7.91 -2.93
N VAL A 56 -21.00 6.68 -2.82
CA VAL A 56 -21.36 5.59 -3.73
C VAL A 56 -22.80 5.17 -3.52
N SER A 57 -23.24 5.08 -2.26
CA SER A 57 -24.64 4.79 -1.92
C SER A 57 -25.59 5.85 -2.46
N ASP A 58 -25.25 7.13 -2.28
CA ASP A 58 -26.09 8.25 -2.72
C ASP A 58 -26.25 8.27 -4.24
N GLU A 59 -25.17 8.05 -5.00
CA GLU A 59 -25.23 7.98 -6.46
C GLU A 59 -26.00 6.75 -6.97
N LEU A 60 -25.87 5.59 -6.31
CA LEU A 60 -26.68 4.40 -6.61
C LEU A 60 -28.17 4.66 -6.42
N GLN A 61 -28.55 5.37 -5.35
CA GLN A 61 -29.94 5.73 -5.09
C GLN A 61 -30.47 6.72 -6.12
N LYS A 62 -29.69 7.75 -6.48
CA LYS A 62 -30.05 8.68 -7.57
C LYS A 62 -30.24 7.95 -8.90
N TRP A 63 -29.36 7.00 -9.23
CA TRP A 63 -29.46 6.21 -10.44
C TRP A 63 -30.71 5.33 -10.45
N ARG A 64 -31.05 4.67 -9.33
CA ARG A 64 -32.28 3.88 -9.19
C ARG A 64 -33.54 4.71 -9.32
N ASN A 65 -33.55 5.93 -8.78
CA ASN A 65 -34.70 6.85 -8.82
C ASN A 65 -34.90 7.51 -10.20
N ARG A 66 -33.94 7.39 -11.12
CA ARG A 66 -34.06 7.86 -12.51
C ARG A 66 -34.68 6.81 -13.44
N ARG A 67 -34.97 5.62 -12.92
CA ARG A 67 -35.48 4.47 -13.66
C ARG A 67 -36.94 4.23 -13.32
#